data_AF-A0A838JQU0-F1
#
_entry.id   AF-A0A838JQU0-F1
#
_cell.length_a   1.000
_cell.length_b   1.000
_cell.length_c   1.000
_cell.angle_alpha   90.00
_cell.angle_beta   90.00
_cell.angle_gamma   90.00
#
_symmetry.space_group_name_H-M   'P 1'
#
loop_
_entity.id
_entity.type
_entity.pdbx_description
1 polymer ?
#
loop_
_entity_poly.entity_id
_entity_poly.type
_entity_poly.pdbx_seq_one_letter_code
_entity_poly.pdbx_strand_id
1 'polypeptide(L)' 'MKVAVVGAGIVGSSVAYRLSEGDAEVVLIDGAEPGSG' A
#
# COMPACT_ATOMS: atom_id res chain seq x y z
N MET A 1 5.93 -13.32 1.99
CA MET A 1 4.73 -13.36 1.10
C MET A 1 4.75 -12.12 0.20
N LYS A 2 4.31 -12.17 -1.07
CA LYS A 2 4.25 -10.96 -1.93
C LYS A 2 2.84 -10.40 -1.98
N VAL A 3 2.68 -9.09 -1.80
CA VAL A 3 1.36 -8.42 -1.77
C VAL A 3 1.37 -7.16 -2.62
N ALA A 4 0.37 -7.01 -3.49
CA ALA A 4 0.10 -5.76 -4.18
C ALA A 4 -1.09 -5.05 -3.51
N VAL A 5 -0.90 -3.80 -3.11
CA VAL A 5 -1.96 -2.93 -2.57
C VAL A 5 -2.29 -1.88 -3.63
N VAL A 6 -3.57 -1.76 -3.99
CA VAL A 6 -4.05 -0.81 -5.01
C VAL A 6 -4.80 0.34 -4.33
N GLY A 7 -4.31 1.56 -4.53
CA GLY A 7 -4.76 2.82 -3.93
C GLY A 7 -3.88 3.26 -2.77
N ALA A 8 -3.20 4.41 -2.89
CA ALA A 8 -2.29 4.98 -1.89
C ALA A 8 -2.94 6.09 -1.04
N GLY A 9 -4.27 6.07 -0.90
CA GLY A 9 -4.98 6.86 0.11
C GLY A 9 -4.74 6.35 1.54
N ILE A 10 -5.43 6.93 2.53
CA ILE A 10 -5.22 6.62 3.95
C ILE A 10 -5.32 5.13 4.27
N VAL A 11 -6.29 4.43 3.67
CA VAL A 11 -6.51 2.99 3.90
C VAL A 11 -5.38 2.17 3.32
N GLY A 12 -5.10 2.32 2.02
CA GLY A 12 -4.11 1.48 1.34
C GLY A 12 -2.69 1.73 1.85
N SER A 13 -2.33 2.98 2.15
CA SER A 13 -1.04 3.32 2.77
C SER A 13 -0.90 2.71 4.17
N SER A 14 -1.95 2.73 4.99
CA SER A 14 -1.93 2.11 6.33
C SER A 14 -1.83 0.59 6.27
N VAL A 15 -2.53 -0.04 5.33
CA VAL A 15 -2.46 -1.49 5.10
C VAL A 15 -1.08 -1.88 4.59
N ALA A 16 -0.54 -1.16 3.59
CA ALA A 16 0.78 -1.41 3.05
C ALA A 16 1.86 -1.28 4.14
N TYR A 17 1.79 -0.24 4.97
CA TYR A 17 2.68 -0.06 6.10
C TYR A 17 2.64 -1.24 7.07
N ARG A 18 1.45 -1.63 7.54
CA ARG A 18 1.30 -2.73 8.50
C ARG A 18 1.74 -4.08 7.93
N LEU A 19 1.50 -4.33 6.65
CA LEU A 19 1.97 -5.54 5.98
C LEU A 19 3.50 -5.55 5.85
N SER A 20 4.09 -4.39 5.55
CA SER A 20 5.55 -4.25 5.43
C SER A 20 6.30 -4.39 6.77
N GLU A 21 5.63 -4.14 7.91
CA GLU A 21 6.20 -4.43 9.23
C GLU A 21 6.31 -5.94 9.52
N GLY A 22 5.64 -6.79 8.75
CA GLY A 22 5.80 -8.26 8.79
C GLY A 22 6.72 -8.79 7.68
N ASP A 23 6.69 -10.11 7.47
CA ASP A 23 7.45 -10.79 6.39
C ASP A 23 6.80 -10.67 4.98
N ALA A 24 6.07 -9.57 4.74
CA ALA A 24 5.46 -9.31 3.43
C ALA A 24 6.31 -8.33 2.61
N GLU A 25 6.62 -8.74 1.39
CA GLU A 25 7.16 -7.86 0.35
C GLU A 25 5.97 -7.16 -0.31
N VAL A 26 5.83 -5.86 -0.07
CA VAL A 26 4.66 -5.08 -0.46
C VAL A 26 5.00 -4.12 -1.60
N VAL A 27 4.15 -4.11 -2.63
CA VAL A 27 4.14 -3.09 -3.68
C VAL A 27 2.84 -2.30 -3.56
N LEU A 28 2.96 -0.98 -3.34
CA LEU A 28 1.83 -0.05 -3.33
C LEU A 28 1.70 0.61 -4.71
N ILE A 29 0.52 0.56 -5.30
CA ILE A 29 0.23 1.08 -6.64
C ILE A 29 -0.86 2.14 -6.51
N ASP A 30 -0.61 3.33 -7.04
CA ASP A 30 -1.61 4.39 -7.20
C ASP A 30 -1.76 4.76 -8.69
N GLY A 31 -2.98 5.11 -9.09
CA GLY A 31 -3.29 5.52 -10.47
C GLY A 31 -3.13 7.03 -10.73
N ALA A 32 -2.92 7.82 -9.68
CA ALA A 32 -2.71 9.27 -9.69
C ALA A 32 -1.54 9.62 -8.76
N GLU A 33 -1.70 10.64 -7.90
CA GLU A 33 -0.72 11.01 -6.87
C GLU A 33 -1.19 10.48 -5.51
N PRO A 34 -0.30 9.92 -4.65
CA PRO A 34 -0.70 9.44 -3.34
C PRO A 34 -1.49 10.47 -2.53
N GLY A 35 -2.66 10.07 -2.03
CA GLY A 35 -3.53 10.94 -1.24
C GLY A 35 -4.33 11.97 -2.06
N SER A 36 -4.40 11.85 -3.39
CA SER A 36 -5.20 12.76 -4.23
C SER A 36 -6.71 12.47 -4.23
N GLY A 37 -7.17 11.44 -3.51
CA GLY A 37 -8.57 11.01 -3.44
C GLY A 37 -9.27 11.39 -2.15
#